data_AF-A0A5B2W3T1-F1
#
_entry.id   AF-A0A5B2W3T1-F1
#
_cell.length_a   1.000
_cell.length_b   1.000
_cell.length_c   1.000
_cell.angle_alpha   90.00
_cell.angle_beta   90.00
_cell.angle_gamma   90.00
#
_symmetry.space_group_name_H-M   'P 1'
#
loop_
_entity.id
_entity.type
_entity.pdbx_description
1 polymer ?
#
loop_
_entity_poly.entity_id
_entity_poly.type
_entity_poly.pdbx_seq_one_letter_code
_entity_poly.pdbx_strand_id
1 'polypeptide(L)' 'MGDPVCQMPYDTSYHEFSVYKGDTVNFCSPTCKGVFDKNPDKYAVNLK' A
#
# COMPACT_ATOMS: atom_id res chain seq x y z
N MET A 1 -1.97 -2.98 -8.72
CA MET A 1 -0.78 -2.46 -8.00
C MET A 1 -0.67 -3.22 -6.69
N GLY A 2 0.39 -4.00 -6.50
CA GLY A 2 0.58 -4.80 -5.29
C GLY A 2 0.92 -3.94 -4.06
N ASP A 3 1.21 -4.60 -2.94
CA ASP A 3 1.63 -3.94 -1.71
C ASP A 3 3.01 -3.27 -1.93
N PRO A 4 3.13 -1.93 -1.82
CA PRO A 4 4.39 -1.23 -2.10
C PRO A 4 5.43 -1.37 -0.98
N VAL A 5 5.05 -1.88 0.19
CA VAL A 5 5.95 -2.07 1.34
C VAL A 5 6.69 -3.40 1.24
N CYS A 6 5.96 -4.49 0.99
CA CYS A 6 6.53 -5.84 0.91
C CYS A 6 6.66 -6.37 -0.52
N GLN A 7 6.22 -5.59 -1.51
CA GLN A 7 6.22 -5.94 -2.95
C GLN A 7 5.39 -7.18 -3.27
N MET A 8 4.45 -7.56 -2.40
CA MET A 8 3.53 -8.66 -2.66
C MET A 8 2.57 -8.28 -3.80
N PRO A 9 2.25 -9.21 -4.71
CA PRO A 9 1.27 -8.98 -5.74
C PRO A 9 -0.09 -8.67 -5.12
N TYR A 10 -0.88 -7.82 -5.79
CA TYR A 10 -2.23 -7.51 -5.33
C TYR A 10 -3.06 -8.79 -5.30
N ASP A 11 -3.75 -9.00 -4.19
CA ASP A 11 -4.69 -10.10 -4.02
C ASP A 11 -6.07 -9.50 -3.67
N THR A 12 -7.12 -10.09 -4.22
CA THR A 12 -8.52 -9.69 -3.94
C THR A 12 -8.93 -9.92 -2.49
N SER A 13 -8.16 -10.71 -1.73
CA SER A 13 -8.35 -10.91 -0.29
C SER A 13 -7.79 -9.77 0.57
N TYR A 14 -7.13 -8.78 -0.02
CA TYR A 14 -6.63 -7.63 0.73
C TYR A 14 -7.79 -6.73 1.15
N HIS A 15 -7.96 -6.60 2.47
CA HIS A 15 -8.97 -5.73 3.07
C HIS A 15 -8.39 -4.39 3.53
N GLU A 16 -7.06 -4.31 3.64
CA GLU A 16 -6.35 -3.13 4.12
C GLU A 16 -5.99 -2.23 2.95
N PHE A 17 -6.43 -0.97 3.01
CA PHE A 17 -6.07 0.04 2.03
C PHE A 17 -5.91 1.43 2.66
N SER A 18 -5.15 2.29 2.01
CA SER A 18 -5.04 3.72 2.32
C SER A 18 -5.26 4.53 1.06
N VAL A 19 -5.89 5.69 1.19
CA VAL A 19 -6.02 6.66 0.09
C VAL A 19 -4.88 7.66 0.21
N TYR A 20 -4.02 7.72 -0.79
CA TYR A 20 -2.86 8.59 -0.81
C TYR A 20 -2.82 9.36 -2.14
N LYS A 21 -2.82 10.70 -2.06
CA LYS A 21 -2.85 11.62 -3.22
C LYS A 21 -4.01 11.39 -4.22
N GLY A 22 -5.09 10.74 -3.77
CA GLY A 22 -6.23 10.39 -4.63
C GLY A 22 -6.20 8.96 -5.15
N ASP A 23 -5.11 8.24 -4.94
CA ASP A 23 -4.96 6.83 -5.34
C ASP A 23 -5.21 5.89 -4.16
N THR A 24 -5.90 4.78 -4.43
CA THR A 24 -6.12 3.71 -3.45
C THR A 24 -4.95 2.73 -3.48
N VAL A 25 -4.26 2.61 -2.36
CA VAL A 25 -3.14 1.69 -2.15
C VAL A 25 -3.61 0.53 -1.30
N ASN A 26 -3.52 -0.69 -1.81
CA ASN A 26 -3.91 -1.91 -1.09
C ASN A 26 -2.69 -2.56 -0.44
N PHE A 27 -2.88 -3.14 0.74
CA PHE A 27 -1.82 -3.75 1.55
C PHE A 27 -2.16 -5.19 1.91
N CYS A 28 -1.13 -6.03 1.96
CA CYS A 28 -1.25 -7.45 2.29
C CYS A 28 -1.58 -7.68 3.76
N SER A 29 -1.36 -6.68 4.60
CA SER A 29 -1.51 -6.76 6.05
C SER A 29 -1.66 -5.38 6.68
N PRO A 30 -2.26 -5.29 7.88
CA PRO A 30 -2.34 -4.03 8.62
C PRO A 30 -0.96 -3.50 9.01
N THR A 31 0.04 -4.38 9.15
CA THR A 31 1.43 -3.98 9.37
C THR A 31 2.00 -3.21 8.18
N CYS A 32 1.78 -3.68 6.95
CA CYS A 32 2.26 -2.98 5.75
C CYS A 32 1.55 -1.64 5.59
N LYS A 33 0.24 -1.59 5.83
CA LYS A 33 -0.51 -0.33 5.90
C LYS A 33 0.10 0.65 6.90
N GLY A 34 0.39 0.21 8.12
CA GLY A 34 0.99 1.07 9.15
C GLY A 34 2.40 1.55 8.83
N VAL A 35 3.20 0.74 8.13
CA VAL A 35 4.52 1.14 7.63
C VAL A 35 4.40 2.17 6.52
N PHE A 36 3.45 1.98 5.60
CA PHE A 36 3.13 2.94 4.56
C PHE A 36 2.66 4.27 5.16
N ASP A 37 1.68 4.25 6.06
CA ASP A 37 1.11 5.45 6.67
C ASP A 37 2.15 6.29 7.44
N LYS A 38 3.21 5.66 7.98
CA LYS A 38 4.34 6.35 8.64
C LYS A 38 5.22 7.12 7.67
N ASN A 39 5.37 6.65 6.43
CA ASN A 39 6.24 7.29 5.45
C ASN A 39 5.77 7.02 4.00
N PRO A 40 4.59 7.53 3.62
CA PRO A 40 3.94 7.12 2.38
C PRO A 40 4.69 7.61 1.15
N ASP A 41 5.34 8.78 1.20
CA ASP A 41 6.15 9.31 0.10
C ASP A 41 7.28 8.37 -0.30
N LYS A 42 7.86 7.62 0.65
CA LYS A 42 8.94 6.66 0.39
C LYS A 42 8.46 5.45 -0.41
N TYR A 43 7.24 4.99 -0.17
CA TYR A 43 6.67 3.79 -0.80
C TYR A 43 5.79 4.12 -2.00
N ALA A 44 5.26 5.34 -2.08
CA ALA A 44 4.43 5.82 -3.16
C ALA A 44 5.18 6.14 -4.47
N VAL A 45 6.50 6.00 -4.49
CA VAL A 45 7.36 6.30 -5.66
C VAL A 45 6.97 5.54 -6.93
N ASN A 46 6.32 4.39 -6.79
CA ASN A 46 5.90 3.55 -7.92
C ASN A 46 4.36 3.46 -8.08
N LEU A 47 3.60 4.29 -7.37
CA LEU A 47 2.17 4.42 -7.59
C LEU A 47 1.97 5.31 -8.83
N LYS A 48 1.87 4.69 -10.01
CA LYS A 48 1.51 5.33 -11.28
C LYS A 48 0.36 4.59 -11.95
#